data_AF-A0A158L6W0-F1
#
_entry.id   AF-A0A158L6W0-F1
#
_cell.length_a   1.000
_cell.length_b   1.000
_cell.length_c   1.000
_cell.angle_alpha   90.00
_cell.angle_beta   90.00
_cell.angle_gamma   90.00
#
_symmetry.space_group_name_H-M   'P 1'
#
loop_
_entity.id
_entity.type
_entity.pdbx_description
1 polymer ?
#
loop_
_entity_poly.entity_id
_entity_poly.type
_entity_poly.pdbx_seq_one_letter_code
_entity_poly.pdbx_strand_id
1 'polypeptide(L)'
;MYAPVTIPPMAAALLTHAALAAPRERWLARLWLQLTTALGLIGSAFHARGIARNQGGWRNWTQNVLNGPPLPAPPSFTALALAGLAALRLRKTER
;
A
#
# COMPACT_ATOMS: atom_id res chain seq x y z
N MET A 1 -9.23 -5.63 11.68
CA MET A 1 -8.76 -5.00 10.42
C MET A 1 -8.36 -3.55 10.68
N TYR A 2 -7.33 -3.28 11.48
CA TYR A 2 -6.90 -1.91 11.77
C TYR A 2 -5.76 -1.43 10.87
N ALA A 3 -4.86 -2.33 10.47
CA ALA A 3 -3.69 -1.99 9.65
C ALA A 3 -4.05 -1.30 8.31
N PRO A 4 -4.99 -1.79 7.48
CA PRO A 4 -5.33 -1.15 6.19
C PRO A 4 -5.93 0.26 6.31
N VAL A 5 -6.55 0.58 7.45
CA VAL A 5 -7.20 1.88 7.67
C VAL A 5 -6.31 2.87 8.42
N THR A 6 -5.14 2.44 8.91
CA THR A 6 -4.21 3.28 9.68
C THR A 6 -2.88 3.50 8.95
N ILE A 7 -2.30 2.43 8.40
CA ILE A 7 -0.95 2.45 7.81
C ILE A 7 -0.88 3.32 6.54
N PRO A 8 -1.70 3.10 5.50
CA PRO A 8 -1.63 3.93 4.29
C PRO A 8 -1.96 5.42 4.53
N PRO A 9 -3.01 5.80 5.30
CA PRO A 9 -3.28 7.21 5.58
C PRO A 9 -2.15 7.90 6.35
N MET A 10 -1.54 7.23 7.32
CA MET A 10 -0.40 7.78 8.06
C MET A 10 0.83 7.93 7.16
N ALA A 11 1.11 6.93 6.31
CA ALA A 11 2.17 7.02 5.31
C ALA A 11 1.95 8.21 4.35
N ALA A 12 0.71 8.41 3.89
CA ALA A 12 0.34 9.54 3.04
C ALA A 12 0.54 10.89 3.75
N ALA A 13 0.08 11.04 5.00
CA ALA A 13 0.27 12.26 5.78
C ALA A 13 1.77 12.59 5.99
N LEU A 14 2.58 11.58 6.33
CA LEU A 14 4.01 11.73 6.52
C LEU A 14 4.74 12.06 5.20
N LEU A 15 4.34 11.47 4.09
CA LEU A 15 4.90 11.76 2.76
C LEU A 15 4.52 13.17 2.30
N THR A 16 3.27 13.60 2.49
CA THR A 16 2.83 14.98 2.21
C THR A 16 3.62 15.98 3.04
N HIS A 17 3.79 15.74 4.35
CA HIS A 17 4.63 16.58 5.18
C HIS A 17 6.08 16.61 4.68
N ALA A 18 6.63 15.46 4.27
CA ALA A 18 7.96 15.37 3.71
C ALA A 18 8.10 16.09 2.36
N ALA A 19 7.03 16.19 1.56
CA ALA A 19 7.03 16.93 0.29
C ALA A 19 7.01 18.45 0.51
N LEU A 20 6.29 18.93 1.52
CA LEU A 20 6.11 20.37 1.78
C LEU A 20 7.24 20.99 2.61
N ALA A 21 7.93 20.21 3.43
CA ALA A 21 8.97 20.71 4.32
C ALA A 21 10.38 20.64 3.67
N ALA A 22 11.35 21.33 4.27
CA ALA A 22 12.75 21.32 3.81
C ALA A 22 13.31 19.87 3.67
N PRO A 23 14.20 19.63 2.69
CA PRO A 23 14.90 18.36 2.54
C PRO A 23 15.63 17.99 3.84
N ARG A 24 15.36 16.79 4.35
CA ARG A 24 16.05 16.18 5.50
C ARG A 24 15.73 14.70 5.55
N GLU A 25 16.42 13.96 6.40
CA GLU A 25 16.09 12.56 6.64
C GLU A 25 14.68 12.40 7.24
N ARG A 26 13.87 11.53 6.63
CA ARG A 26 12.48 11.23 7.02
C ARG A 26 12.33 9.76 7.35
N TRP A 27 13.00 9.30 8.41
CA TRP A 27 13.01 7.89 8.78
C TRP A 27 11.60 7.36 9.08
N LEU A 28 10.74 8.16 9.74
CA LEU A 28 9.33 7.81 9.99
C LEU A 28 8.56 7.62 8.69
N ALA A 29 8.62 8.58 7.76
CA ALA A 29 7.93 8.45 6.48
C ALA A 29 8.41 7.20 5.70
N ARG A 30 9.72 6.94 5.70
CA ARG A 30 10.29 5.71 5.14
C ARG A 30 9.73 4.45 5.78
N LEU A 31 9.70 4.38 7.11
CA LEU A 31 9.20 3.23 7.85
C LEU A 31 7.73 2.96 7.51
N TRP A 32 6.87 3.99 7.54
CA TRP A 32 5.45 3.83 7.21
C TRP A 32 5.21 3.45 5.76
N LEU A 33 6.02 3.94 4.81
CA LEU A 33 5.97 3.48 3.43
C LEU A 33 6.41 2.02 3.30
N GLN A 34 7.46 1.58 3.97
CA GLN A 34 7.86 0.17 4.00
C GLN A 34 6.78 -0.75 4.59
N LEU A 35 6.13 -0.31 5.68
CA LEU A 35 4.98 -1.00 6.24
C LEU A 35 3.81 -1.05 5.25
N THR A 36 3.55 0.04 4.52
CA THR A 36 2.52 0.10 3.48
C THR A 36 2.83 -0.86 2.32
N THR A 37 4.11 -0.96 1.91
CA THR A 37 4.59 -1.96 0.93
C THR A 37 4.32 -3.37 1.41
N ALA A 38 4.73 -3.72 2.63
CA ALA A 38 4.51 -5.05 3.20
C ALA A 38 3.01 -5.36 3.31
N LEU A 39 2.21 -4.38 3.74
CA LEU A 39 0.77 -4.51 3.88
C LEU A 39 0.08 -4.78 2.54
N GLY A 40 0.50 -4.10 1.46
CA GLY A 40 -0.04 -4.34 0.12
C GLY A 40 0.27 -5.74 -0.40
N LEU A 41 1.49 -6.24 -0.17
CA LEU A 41 1.89 -7.60 -0.53
C LEU A 41 1.11 -8.67 0.26
N ILE A 42 1.06 -8.53 1.59
CA ILE A 42 0.33 -9.44 2.49
C ILE A 42 -1.17 -9.40 2.18
N GLY A 43 -1.73 -8.20 1.97
CA GLY A 43 -3.13 -8.01 1.60
C GLY A 43 -3.47 -8.66 0.26
N SER A 44 -2.55 -8.64 -0.72
CA SER A 44 -2.74 -9.33 -2.01
C SER A 44 -2.89 -10.83 -1.82
N ALA A 45 -2.06 -11.43 -0.96
CA ALA A 45 -2.15 -12.84 -0.62
C ALA A 45 -3.47 -13.17 0.10
N PHE A 46 -3.92 -12.31 1.02
CA PHE A 46 -5.22 -12.50 1.69
C PHE A 46 -6.41 -12.34 0.73
N HIS A 47 -6.37 -11.38 -0.20
CA HIS A 47 -7.43 -11.22 -1.19
C HIS A 47 -7.45 -12.41 -2.16
N ALA A 48 -6.29 -12.86 -2.63
CA ALA A 48 -6.17 -14.05 -3.46
C ALA A 48 -6.71 -15.31 -2.74
N ARG A 49 -6.34 -15.51 -1.48
CA ARG A 49 -6.88 -16.60 -0.66
C ARG A 49 -8.39 -16.46 -0.43
N GLY A 50 -8.89 -15.24 -0.26
CA GLY A 50 -10.32 -14.97 -0.11
C GLY A 50 -11.11 -15.33 -1.36
N ILE A 51 -10.60 -14.97 -2.55
CA ILE A 51 -11.17 -15.40 -3.84
C ILE A 51 -11.17 -16.93 -3.93
N ALA A 52 -10.07 -17.59 -3.57
CA ALA A 52 -9.96 -19.05 -3.64
C ALA A 52 -11.00 -19.78 -2.76
N ARG A 53 -11.38 -19.19 -1.61
CA ARG A 53 -12.23 -19.84 -0.60
C ARG A 53 -13.69 -19.45 -0.66
N ASN A 54 -14.03 -18.33 -1.31
CA ASN A 54 -15.38 -17.78 -1.32
C ASN A 54 -15.92 -17.67 -2.75
N GLN A 55 -17.23 -17.40 -2.88
CA GLN A 55 -17.89 -17.06 -4.15
C GLN A 55 -17.63 -18.03 -5.31
N GLY A 56 -17.38 -19.32 -5.06
CA GLY A 56 -17.11 -20.31 -6.12
C GLY A 56 -15.66 -20.33 -6.62
N GLY A 57 -14.73 -19.69 -5.92
CA GLY A 57 -13.32 -19.74 -6.24
C GLY A 57 -12.95 -18.91 -7.47
N TRP A 58 -11.70 -19.06 -7.92
CA TRP A 58 -11.19 -18.40 -9.13
C TRP A 58 -11.96 -18.73 -10.41
N ARG A 59 -12.69 -19.85 -10.45
CA ARG A 59 -13.49 -20.25 -11.61
C ARG A 59 -14.70 -19.35 -11.80
N ASN A 60 -15.28 -18.83 -10.72
CA ASN A 60 -16.40 -17.92 -10.75
C ASN A 60 -15.93 -16.46 -10.70
N TRP A 61 -15.11 -16.08 -11.68
CA TRP A 61 -14.45 -14.78 -11.71
C TRP A 61 -15.45 -13.63 -11.88
N THR A 62 -16.54 -13.82 -12.63
CA THR A 62 -17.57 -12.80 -12.84
C THR A 62 -18.19 -12.36 -11.52
N GLN A 63 -18.49 -13.32 -10.63
CA GLN A 63 -18.99 -13.03 -9.30
C GLN A 63 -17.91 -12.41 -8.41
N ASN A 64 -16.66 -12.84 -8.54
CA ASN A 64 -15.56 -12.28 -7.74
C ASN A 64 -15.21 -10.84 -8.11
N VAL A 65 -15.43 -10.43 -9.36
CA VAL A 65 -15.26 -9.02 -9.78
C VAL A 65 -16.25 -8.11 -9.05
N LEU A 66 -17.49 -8.57 -8.84
CA LEU A 66 -18.54 -7.75 -8.22
C LEU A 66 -18.61 -7.89 -6.70
N ASN A 67 -18.43 -9.10 -6.19
CA ASN A 67 -18.73 -9.49 -4.81
C ASN A 67 -17.55 -10.16 -4.09
N GLY A 68 -16.42 -10.37 -4.78
CA GLY A 68 -15.22 -10.96 -4.20
C GLY A 68 -14.34 -9.92 -3.51
N PRO A 69 -13.29 -10.36 -2.77
CA PRO A 69 -12.26 -9.46 -2.28
C PRO A 69 -11.64 -8.67 -3.43
N PRO A 70 -11.49 -7.33 -3.34
CA PRO A 70 -11.01 -6.52 -4.46
C PRO A 70 -9.51 -6.73 -4.66
N LEU A 71 -9.14 -7.67 -5.52
CA LEU A 71 -7.75 -8.08 -5.74
C LEU A 71 -6.79 -6.94 -6.13
N PRO A 72 -7.20 -5.93 -6.94
CA PRO A 72 -6.30 -4.83 -7.31
C PRO A 72 -6.00 -3.84 -6.17
N ALA A 73 -6.80 -3.81 -5.10
CA ALA A 73 -6.67 -2.79 -4.06
C ALA A 73 -5.37 -2.94 -3.22
N PRO A 74 -5.01 -4.12 -2.67
CA PRO A 74 -3.76 -4.25 -1.93
C PRO A 74 -2.46 -3.98 -2.72
N PRO A 75 -2.25 -4.49 -3.94
CA PRO A 75 -1.00 -4.22 -4.67
C PRO A 75 -0.86 -2.75 -5.07
N SER A 76 -1.96 -1.99 -5.16
CA SER A 76 -1.91 -0.54 -5.38
C SER A 76 -1.20 0.19 -4.22
N PHE A 77 -1.36 -0.26 -2.98
CA PHE A 77 -0.60 0.27 -1.84
C PHE A 77 0.90 -0.02 -1.97
N THR A 78 1.26 -1.21 -2.42
CA THR A 78 2.67 -1.55 -2.69
C THR A 78 3.27 -0.62 -3.72
N ALA A 79 2.60 -0.43 -4.86
CA ALA A 79 3.07 0.43 -5.93
C ALA A 79 3.26 1.89 -5.47
N LEU A 80 2.23 2.48 -4.85
CA LEU A 80 2.28 3.86 -4.36
C LEU A 80 3.34 4.05 -3.26
N ALA A 81 3.48 3.10 -2.35
CA ALA A 81 4.49 3.18 -1.29
C ALA A 81 5.91 3.08 -1.83
N LEU A 82 6.16 2.21 -2.82
CA LEU A 82 7.45 2.14 -3.51
C LEU A 82 7.77 3.44 -4.27
N ALA A 83 6.79 4.02 -4.94
CA ALA A 83 6.94 5.33 -5.57
C ALA A 83 7.27 6.42 -4.53
N GLY A 84 6.60 6.42 -3.38
CA GLY A 84 6.91 7.32 -2.26
C GLY A 84 8.33 7.12 -1.69
N LEU A 85 8.79 5.88 -1.57
CA LEU A 85 10.17 5.57 -1.15
C LEU A 85 11.20 6.07 -2.16
N ALA A 86 10.92 5.95 -3.46
CA ALA A 86 11.76 6.51 -4.51
C ALA A 86 11.79 8.05 -4.45
N ALA A 87 10.64 8.69 -4.25
CA ALA A 87 10.54 10.14 -4.09
C ALA A 87 11.34 10.63 -2.86
N LEU A 88 11.24 9.96 -1.71
CA LEU A 88 12.04 10.31 -0.53
C LEU A 88 13.55 10.12 -0.75
N ARG A 89 13.95 9.13 -1.55
CA ARG A 89 15.37 8.96 -1.93
C ARG A 89 15.85 10.10 -2.82
N LEU A 90 15.05 10.51 -3.80
CA LEU A 90 15.37 11.64 -4.67
C LEU A 90 15.48 12.95 -3.87
N ARG A 91 14.56 13.21 -2.94
CA ARG A 91 14.62 14.41 -2.10
C ARG A 91 15.89 14.54 -1.25
N LYS A 92 16.60 13.43 -0.96
CA LYS A 92 17.88 13.50 -0.24
C LYS A 92 18.99 14.19 -1.05
N THR A 93 18.84 14.34 -2.36
CA THR A 93 19.82 15.02 -3.22
C THR A 93 19.55 16.52 -3.35
N GLU A 94 18.36 16.99 -2.94
CA GLU A 94 18.03 18.40 -2.86
C GLU A 94 18.81 18.98 -1.65
N ARG A 95 19.81 19.81 -1.93
CA ARG A 95 20.60 20.52 -0.91
C ARG A 95 19.82 21.69 -0.34
#